data_AF-A0A538HLX7-F1
#
_entry.id   AF-A0A538HLX7-F1
#
_cell.length_a   1.000
_cell.length_b   1.000
_cell.length_c   1.000
_cell.angle_alpha   90.00
_cell.angle_beta   90.00
_cell.angle_gamma   90.00
#
_symmetry.space_group_name_H-M   'P 1'
#
loop_
_entity.id
_entity.type
_entity.pdbx_description
1 polymer ?
#
loop_
_entity_poly.entity_id
_entity_poly.type
_entity_poly.pdbx_seq_one_letter_code
_entity_poly.pdbx_strand_id
1 'polypeptide(L)'
;MEIEPGRLVLADEELVEDEELWIDEGGGDHTGWFCVRTDPFPCPAESCPFVANFMTAAHLVLVWQERDDPNLLRHAQRAKEVGRNPHVVGYEPSFGPSASYYAWEAAGRPVHGVRR
;
A
#
# COMPACT_ATOMS: atom_id res chain seq x y z
N MET A 1 -47.46 -27.12 22.36
CA MET A 1 -47.54 -26.39 21.08
C MET A 1 -46.31 -25.52 21.04
N GLU A 2 -45.23 -26.10 20.54
CA GLU A 2 -43.88 -25.56 20.61
C GLU A 2 -43.64 -24.76 19.33
N ILE A 3 -43.14 -23.53 19.46
CA ILE A 3 -42.76 -22.69 18.33
C ILE A 3 -41.30 -22.97 18.04
N GLU A 4 -41.02 -23.58 16.89
CA GLU A 4 -39.64 -23.75 16.41
C GLU A 4 -39.18 -22.47 15.70
N PRO A 5 -38.06 -21.85 16.09
CA PRO A 5 -37.52 -20.71 15.36
C PRO A 5 -36.84 -21.20 14.07
N GLY A 6 -37.26 -20.61 12.95
CA GLY A 6 -36.72 -20.88 11.62
C GLY A 6 -35.21 -20.63 11.56
N ARG A 7 -34.47 -21.66 11.17
CA ARG A 7 -33.04 -21.59 10.86
C ARG A 7 -32.85 -20.88 9.53
N LEU A 8 -32.35 -19.65 9.56
CA LEU A 8 -31.89 -18.94 8.38
C LEU A 8 -30.56 -19.57 7.95
N VAL A 9 -30.56 -20.29 6.83
CA VAL A 9 -29.32 -20.64 6.12
C VAL A 9 -28.97 -19.42 5.29
N LEU A 10 -28.00 -18.64 5.75
CA LEU A 10 -27.32 -17.68 4.89
C LEU A 10 -26.55 -18.54 3.88
N ALA A 11 -27.06 -18.63 2.66
CA ALA A 11 -26.24 -19.07 1.55
C ALA A 11 -25.03 -18.15 1.53
N ASP A 12 -23.85 -18.76 1.59
CA ASP A 12 -22.58 -18.11 1.38
C ASP A 12 -22.59 -17.62 -0.08
N GLU A 13 -23.22 -16.46 -0.29
CA GLU A 13 -22.90 -15.62 -1.44
C GLU A 13 -21.46 -15.22 -1.20
N GLU A 14 -20.57 -16.02 -1.78
CA GLU A 14 -19.17 -15.69 -2.01
C GLU A 14 -19.17 -14.28 -2.63
N LEU A 15 -19.05 -13.28 -1.75
CA LEU A 15 -18.81 -11.89 -2.09
C LEU A 15 -17.42 -11.89 -2.70
N VAL A 16 -17.35 -12.22 -3.98
CA VAL A 16 -16.24 -11.81 -4.84
C VAL A 16 -16.38 -10.29 -4.92
N GLU A 17 -15.94 -9.61 -3.86
CA GLU A 17 -15.66 -8.18 -3.92
C GLU A 17 -14.64 -8.05 -5.05
N ASP A 18 -15.07 -7.54 -6.19
CA ASP A 18 -14.16 -6.95 -7.17
C ASP A 18 -13.27 -5.98 -6.39
N GLU A 19 -12.04 -6.40 -6.07
CA GLU A 19 -11.04 -5.57 -5.42
C GLU A 19 -10.76 -4.38 -6.35
N GLU A 20 -11.55 -3.32 -6.22
CA GLU A 20 -11.42 -2.13 -7.05
C GLU A 20 -10.04 -1.49 -6.73
N LEU A 21 -9.11 -1.70 -7.67
CA LEU A 21 -7.69 -1.39 -7.51
C LEU A 21 -7.51 0.12 -7.32
N TRP A 22 -6.98 0.54 -6.17
CA TRP A 22 -6.81 1.95 -5.88
C TRP A 22 -5.73 2.62 -6.75
N ILE A 23 -6.02 3.82 -7.23
CA ILE A 23 -5.12 4.68 -8.02
C ILE A 23 -5.09 6.07 -7.37
N ASP A 24 -3.92 6.72 -7.34
CA ASP A 24 -3.82 8.13 -6.96
C ASP A 24 -4.34 9.02 -8.10
N GLU A 25 -5.61 9.45 -8.02
CA GLU A 25 -6.24 10.35 -8.99
C GLU A 25 -5.63 11.77 -8.99
N GLY A 26 -4.83 12.12 -7.97
CA GLY A 26 -4.12 13.39 -7.86
C GLY A 26 -2.77 13.41 -8.59
N GLY A 27 -2.46 12.37 -9.38
CA GLY A 27 -1.16 12.00 -9.94
C GLY A 27 -0.38 13.10 -10.67
N GLY A 28 0.36 13.88 -9.90
CA GLY A 28 1.62 14.46 -10.38
C GLY A 28 2.67 13.36 -10.51
N ASP A 29 3.70 13.59 -11.31
CA ASP A 29 4.83 12.65 -11.44
C ASP A 29 5.70 12.55 -10.17
N HIS A 30 5.32 13.26 -9.08
CA HIS A 30 6.01 13.38 -7.80
C HIS A 30 7.52 13.63 -7.89
N THR A 31 8.00 14.19 -9.01
CA THR A 31 9.42 14.47 -9.20
C THR A 31 9.89 15.47 -8.15
N GLY A 32 11.02 15.18 -7.51
CA GLY A 32 11.59 16.00 -6.43
C GLY A 32 11.05 15.70 -5.03
N TRP A 33 10.08 14.78 -4.90
CA TRP A 33 9.63 14.26 -3.61
C TRP A 33 10.58 13.18 -3.10
N PHE A 34 10.32 12.65 -1.91
CA PHE A 34 11.15 11.66 -1.25
C PHE A 34 10.39 10.35 -1.03
N CYS A 35 11.11 9.24 -1.10
CA CYS A 35 10.61 7.91 -0.76
C CYS A 35 11.64 7.15 0.09
N VAL A 36 11.26 5.96 0.55
CA VAL A 36 12.13 5.08 1.34
C VAL A 36 12.56 3.90 0.48
N ARG A 37 13.84 3.83 0.11
CA ARG A 37 14.45 2.63 -0.46
C ARG A 37 14.69 1.62 0.66
N THR A 38 14.40 0.34 0.42
CA THR A 38 14.64 -0.74 1.38
C THR A 38 15.33 -1.91 0.70
N ASP A 39 15.79 -2.88 1.49
CA ASP A 39 16.10 -4.21 0.94
C ASP A 39 14.85 -4.83 0.29
N PRO A 40 15.01 -5.73 -0.70
CA PRO A 40 13.90 -6.34 -1.42
C PRO A 40 12.89 -7.00 -0.48
N PHE A 41 11.61 -6.71 -0.69
CA PHE A 41 10.54 -7.23 0.13
C PHE A 41 9.41 -7.81 -0.73
N PRO A 42 9.10 -9.11 -0.60
CA PRO A 42 7.99 -9.71 -1.32
C PRO A 42 6.66 -9.16 -0.82
N CYS A 43 5.72 -8.98 -1.73
CA CYS A 43 4.35 -8.63 -1.36
C CYS A 43 3.75 -9.71 -0.44
N PRO A 44 3.11 -9.33 0.68
CA PRO A 44 2.52 -10.29 1.61
C PRO A 44 1.23 -10.93 1.08
N ALA A 45 0.65 -10.41 0.00
CA ALA A 45 -0.56 -10.95 -0.60
C ALA A 45 -0.30 -12.34 -1.19
N GLU A 46 -1.19 -13.30 -0.90
CA GLU A 46 -1.10 -14.65 -1.45
C GLU A 46 -1.10 -14.57 -2.98
N SER A 47 -0.15 -15.24 -3.63
CA SER A 47 0.04 -15.28 -5.08
C SER A 47 0.51 -13.99 -5.78
N CYS A 48 0.92 -12.96 -5.05
CA CYS A 48 1.50 -11.76 -5.68
C CYS A 48 3.03 -11.91 -5.90
N PRO A 49 3.52 -11.92 -7.16
CA PRO A 49 4.95 -12.07 -7.44
C PRO A 49 5.75 -10.76 -7.26
N PHE A 50 5.11 -9.67 -6.83
CA PHE A 50 5.75 -8.36 -6.73
C PHE A 50 6.81 -8.34 -5.62
N VAL A 51 7.98 -7.81 -5.95
CA VAL A 51 9.08 -7.60 -5.00
C VAL A 51 9.43 -6.11 -4.98
N ALA A 52 9.22 -5.48 -3.84
CA ALA A 52 9.42 -4.05 -3.65
C ALA A 52 10.85 -3.74 -3.20
N ASN A 53 11.55 -2.88 -3.93
CA ASN A 53 12.83 -2.27 -3.50
C ASN A 53 12.63 -0.93 -2.78
N PHE A 54 11.39 -0.46 -2.73
CA PHE A 54 10.98 0.77 -2.06
C PHE A 54 9.82 0.45 -1.13
N MET A 55 9.56 1.34 -0.19
CA MET A 55 8.35 1.29 0.60
C MET A 55 7.15 1.56 -0.31
N THR A 56 6.26 0.57 -0.39
CA THR A 56 5.07 0.64 -1.23
C THR A 56 3.81 0.44 -0.41
N ALA A 57 2.71 1.01 -0.88
CA ALA A 57 1.36 0.58 -0.54
C ALA A 57 0.62 0.31 -1.85
N ALA A 58 -0.15 -0.78 -1.93
CA ALA A 58 -0.91 -1.10 -3.13
C ALA A 58 -0.02 -1.17 -4.42
N HIS A 59 1.23 -1.64 -4.30
CA HIS A 59 2.28 -1.62 -5.34
C HIS A 59 2.73 -0.25 -5.85
N LEU A 60 2.26 0.84 -5.24
CA LEU A 60 2.66 2.21 -5.53
C LEU A 60 3.76 2.62 -4.54
N VAL A 61 4.84 3.21 -5.04
CA VAL A 61 5.90 3.80 -4.21
C VAL A 61 5.30 4.93 -3.39
N LEU A 62 5.34 4.83 -2.07
CA LEU A 62 4.89 5.92 -1.21
C LEU A 62 5.89 7.07 -1.26
N VAL A 63 5.36 8.28 -1.49
CA VAL A 63 6.15 9.50 -1.59
C VAL A 63 5.66 10.59 -0.63
N TRP A 64 6.59 11.43 -0.19
CA TRP A 64 6.37 12.60 0.65
C TRP A 64 7.09 13.82 0.08
N GLN A 65 6.50 15.01 0.23
CA GLN A 65 7.11 16.26 -0.28
C GLN A 65 8.41 16.60 0.43
N GLU A 66 8.43 16.48 1.76
CA GLU A 66 9.56 16.90 2.58
C GLU A 66 10.43 15.71 2.99
N ARG A 67 11.75 15.92 2.97
CA ARG A 67 12.73 14.87 3.28
C ARG A 67 12.69 14.44 4.75
N ASP A 68 12.44 15.39 5.63
CA ASP A 68 12.37 15.21 7.08
C ASP A 68 10.93 15.09 7.60
N ASP A 69 9.99 14.79 6.71
CA ASP A 69 8.60 14.53 7.06
C ASP A 69 8.49 13.48 8.19
N PRO A 70 7.82 13.78 9.31
CA PRO A 70 7.73 12.86 10.44
C PRO A 70 7.08 11.51 10.10
N ASN A 71 6.12 11.48 9.17
CA ASN A 71 5.53 10.22 8.72
C ASN A 71 6.53 9.41 7.91
N LEU A 72 7.28 10.04 7.00
CA LEU A 72 8.35 9.37 6.27
C LEU A 72 9.35 8.74 7.24
N LEU A 73 9.88 9.52 8.18
CA LEU A 73 10.89 9.06 9.13
C LEU A 73 10.37 7.95 10.03
N ARG A 74 9.11 8.04 10.49
CA ARG A 74 8.45 6.98 11.27
C ARG A 74 8.36 5.67 10.49
N HIS A 75 7.99 5.72 9.22
CA HIS A 75 7.89 4.51 8.41
C HIS A 75 9.27 3.93 8.08
N ALA A 76 10.25 4.77 7.79
CA ALA A 76 11.65 4.34 7.66
C ALA A 76 12.13 3.66 8.95
N GLN A 77 11.86 4.23 10.12
CA GLN A 77 12.21 3.59 11.39
C GLN A 77 11.57 2.20 11.55
N ARG A 78 10.27 2.06 11.25
CA ARG A 78 9.59 0.75 11.31
C ARG A 78 10.21 -0.27 10.36
N ALA A 79 10.58 0.14 9.15
CA ALA A 79 11.28 -0.73 8.21
C ALA A 79 12.65 -1.17 8.77
N LYS A 80 13.35 -0.30 9.49
CA LYS A 80 14.61 -0.63 10.17
C LYS A 80 14.41 -1.64 11.29
N GLU A 81 13.35 -1.49 12.10
CA GLU A 81 13.01 -2.37 13.22
C GLU A 81 12.76 -3.82 12.77
N VAL A 82 12.28 -4.00 11.53
CA VAL A 82 12.10 -5.32 10.90
C VAL A 82 13.28 -5.73 10.00
N GLY A 83 14.41 -5.02 10.08
CA GLY A 83 15.66 -5.42 9.42
C GLY A 83 15.77 -5.10 7.92
N ARG A 84 15.00 -4.14 7.39
CA ARG A 84 14.93 -3.86 5.93
C ARG A 84 15.85 -2.73 5.42
N ASN A 85 16.90 -2.37 6.15
CA ASN A 85 17.93 -1.39 5.75
C ASN A 85 17.40 -0.14 5.00
N PRO A 86 16.55 0.68 5.63
CA PRO A 86 15.86 1.78 4.94
C PRO A 86 16.76 3.00 4.70
N HIS A 87 16.62 3.62 3.53
CA HIS A 87 17.30 4.87 3.13
C HIS A 87 16.30 5.86 2.54
N VAL A 88 16.30 7.09 3.04
CA VAL A 88 15.52 8.18 2.45
C VAL A 88 16.24 8.70 1.20
N VAL A 89 15.57 8.64 0.06
CA VAL A 89 16.10 9.05 -1.24
C VAL A 89 15.10 9.94 -1.98
N GLY A 90 15.58 10.74 -2.94
CA GLY A 90 14.69 11.44 -3.86
C GLY A 90 14.00 10.45 -4.79
N TYR A 91 12.70 10.60 -5.01
CA TYR A 91 11.92 9.77 -5.90
C TYR A 91 12.20 10.12 -7.36
N GLU A 92 12.30 9.08 -8.19
CA GLU A 92 12.36 9.19 -9.64
C GLU A 92 11.24 8.33 -10.26
N PRO A 93 10.60 8.77 -11.36
CA PRO A 93 9.59 7.97 -12.07
C PRO A 93 10.09 6.58 -12.53
N SER A 94 11.40 6.42 -12.66
CA SER A 94 12.06 5.16 -13.00
C SER A 94 11.89 4.07 -11.93
N PHE A 95 11.53 4.44 -10.69
CA PHE A 95 11.37 3.51 -9.56
C PHE A 95 10.06 2.73 -9.62
N GLY A 96 9.08 3.22 -10.39
CA GLY A 96 7.74 2.65 -10.51
C GLY A 96 6.65 3.69 -10.25
N PRO A 97 5.37 3.32 -10.40
CA PRO A 97 4.26 4.22 -10.10
C PRO A 97 4.26 4.60 -8.62
N SER A 98 3.81 5.81 -8.31
CA SER A 98 3.87 6.40 -6.97
C SER A 98 2.50 6.82 -6.47
N ALA A 99 2.38 6.95 -5.16
CA ALA A 99 1.24 7.56 -4.49
C ALA A 99 1.71 8.48 -3.37
N SER A 100 1.09 9.66 -3.27
CA SER A 100 1.26 10.50 -2.09
C SER A 100 0.83 9.73 -0.83
N TYR A 101 1.67 9.72 0.21
CA TYR A 101 1.30 9.13 1.51
C TYR A 101 -0.03 9.68 2.03
N TYR A 102 -0.27 10.97 1.84
CA TYR A 102 -1.46 11.65 2.31
C TYR A 102 -2.70 11.28 1.49
N ALA A 103 -2.56 11.07 0.18
CA ALA A 103 -3.65 10.55 -0.64
C ALA A 103 -4.01 9.11 -0.26
N TRP A 104 -3.01 8.25 -0.06
CA TRP A 104 -3.19 6.89 0.41
C TRP A 104 -3.84 6.82 1.81
N GLU A 105 -3.39 7.67 2.73
CA GLU A 105 -3.97 7.76 4.08
C GLU A 105 -5.42 8.26 4.04
N ALA A 106 -5.70 9.28 3.23
CA ALA A 106 -7.05 9.81 3.03
C ALA A 106 -8.00 8.78 2.37
N ALA A 107 -7.47 7.90 1.52
CA ALA A 107 -8.20 6.79 0.91
C ALA A 107 -8.44 5.61 1.87
N GLY A 108 -8.07 5.72 3.15
CA GLY A 108 -8.31 4.67 4.14
C GLY A 108 -7.26 3.56 4.15
N ARG A 109 -6.06 3.82 3.61
CA ARG A 109 -4.90 2.92 3.62
C ARG A 109 -5.11 1.61 2.83
N PRO A 110 -5.51 1.68 1.55
CA PRO A 110 -5.69 0.49 0.73
C PRO A 110 -4.42 -0.35 0.66
N VAL A 111 -4.57 -1.67 0.74
CA VAL A 111 -3.46 -2.64 0.78
C VAL A 111 -3.18 -3.29 -0.58
N HIS A 112 -4.12 -3.20 -1.52
CA HIS A 112 -4.00 -3.72 -2.88
C HIS A 112 -4.19 -2.61 -3.91
N GLY A 113 -3.39 -2.70 -4.98
CA GLY A 113 -3.41 -1.80 -6.13
C GLY A 113 -2.85 -2.52 -7.35
N VAL A 114 -2.91 -1.83 -8.48
CA VAL A 114 -3.05 -2.38 -9.84
C VAL A 114 -2.19 -3.63 -10.14
N ARG A 115 -2.84 -4.68 -10.71
CA ARG A 115 -2.17 -5.72 -11.50
C ARG A 115 -1.72 -5.09 -12.82
N ARG A 116 -0.41 -5.08 -13.07
CA ARG A 116 0.22 -4.56 -14.29
C ARG A 116 -0.29 -5.24 -15.57
#